data_AF-A0A1W1CG70-F1
#
_entry.id   AF-A0A1W1CG70-F1
#
_cell.length_a   1.000
_cell.length_b   1.000
_cell.length_c   1.000
_cell.angle_alpha   90.00
_cell.angle_beta   90.00
_cell.angle_gamma   90.00
#
_symmetry.space_group_name_H-M   'P 1'
#
loop_
_entity.id
_entity.type
_entity.pdbx_description
1 polymer ?
#
loop_
_entity_poly.entity_id
_entity_poly.type
_entity_poly.pdbx_seq_one_letter_code
_entity_poly.pdbx_strand_id
1 'polypeptide(L)'
;MLRFAPSPIVDMHIDNLRIAILTYIVSQQRGEQFLIRIEDGNKEKNIEGKDTEIMMILEKFAIKHDSLYHQSQHLGIHQNLAIRLLQEKKAFICREEDKLTFDDYSSIKESGEPFVICLKSSEQDSFIIMQSDNRPTDNFASACDDMLSNISFVIRKEEYLNDTAKQIYIKSALGYKQETKYLHLPTIKGGESYSVKYLFQEGFLPDAILNYLVLIGYREAPKEIFTLPEAIEWFELENISNSSVQFDIDKLRFINREHLKLMDDKQLSTIFGFADIDIGKLAKLYLKECSTINELEAKIRPIFKPKNFDGEFGEQMRIIEHLIAKAPAFETFNELKKYITKESGLKGNNLFKPLQILLTGAENSPKLSEIYPLIKSYILEVAS
;
A
#
# COMPACT_ATOMS: atom_id res chain seq x y z
N MET A 1 -10.02 20.53 7.99
CA MET A 1 -9.74 19.10 8.26
C MET A 1 -9.89 18.32 6.97
N LEU A 2 -8.96 17.41 6.71
CA LEU A 2 -9.03 16.45 5.60
C LEU A 2 -9.38 15.07 6.15
N ARG A 3 -9.94 14.21 5.30
CA ARG A 3 -10.23 12.82 5.70
C ARG A 3 -9.95 11.80 4.62
N PHE A 4 -9.51 10.62 5.07
CA PHE A 4 -9.55 9.38 4.31
C PHE A 4 -10.66 8.49 4.86
N ALA A 5 -11.55 8.00 3.99
CA ALA A 5 -12.75 7.29 4.39
C ALA A 5 -12.85 5.89 3.73
N PRO A 6 -12.10 4.89 4.19
CA PRO A 6 -12.13 3.55 3.62
C PRO A 6 -13.28 2.70 4.16
N SER A 7 -13.87 1.85 3.32
CA SER A 7 -14.85 0.83 3.73
C SER A 7 -14.14 -0.51 4.01
N PRO A 8 -14.44 -1.22 5.12
CA PRO A 8 -13.78 -2.47 5.49
C PRO A 8 -14.40 -3.70 4.79
N ILE A 9 -14.65 -3.61 3.48
CA ILE A 9 -15.39 -4.63 2.70
C ILE A 9 -14.50 -5.43 1.75
N VAL A 10 -13.25 -5.01 1.56
CA VAL A 10 -12.28 -5.63 0.65
C VAL A 10 -10.86 -5.26 1.10
N ASP A 11 -9.86 -5.99 0.61
CA ASP A 11 -8.45 -5.61 0.75
C ASP A 11 -8.22 -4.18 0.23
N MET A 12 -7.35 -3.42 0.91
CA MET A 12 -6.99 -2.09 0.43
C MET A 12 -6.24 -2.20 -0.90
N HIS A 13 -6.80 -1.65 -1.97
CA HIS A 13 -6.15 -1.50 -3.27
C HIS A 13 -5.27 -0.26 -3.34
N ILE A 14 -4.35 -0.23 -4.30
CA ILE A 14 -3.40 0.89 -4.47
C ILE A 14 -4.07 2.25 -4.66
N ASP A 15 -5.27 2.30 -5.26
CA ASP A 15 -6.00 3.57 -5.44
C ASP A 15 -6.44 4.16 -4.10
N ASN A 16 -6.90 3.30 -3.19
CA ASN A 16 -7.33 3.71 -1.86
C ASN A 16 -6.11 4.22 -1.06
N LEU A 17 -5.00 3.49 -1.14
CA LEU A 17 -3.75 3.91 -0.51
C LEU A 17 -3.24 5.24 -1.10
N ARG A 18 -3.33 5.44 -2.42
CA ARG A 18 -2.95 6.70 -3.06
C ARG A 18 -3.79 7.85 -2.52
N ILE A 19 -5.09 7.68 -2.37
CA ILE A 19 -5.96 8.69 -1.76
C ILE A 19 -5.49 9.00 -0.32
N ALA A 20 -5.19 7.98 0.48
CA ALA A 20 -4.69 8.18 1.84
C ALA A 20 -3.37 8.97 1.86
N ILE A 21 -2.40 8.59 1.03
CA ILE A 21 -1.08 9.26 0.91
C ILE A 21 -1.26 10.72 0.51
N LEU A 22 -2.00 11.00 -0.57
CA LEU A 22 -2.17 12.36 -1.06
C LEU A 22 -2.95 13.23 -0.06
N THR A 23 -3.96 12.65 0.60
CA THR A 23 -4.72 13.36 1.64
C THR A 23 -3.83 13.70 2.83
N TYR A 24 -2.97 12.76 3.24
CA TYR A 24 -1.98 12.99 4.30
C TYR A 24 -0.98 14.08 3.90
N ILE A 25 -0.37 14.01 2.72
CA ILE A 25 0.57 15.04 2.22
C ILE A 25 -0.06 16.43 2.28
N VAL A 26 -1.26 16.59 1.73
CA VAL A 26 -1.96 17.88 1.72
C VAL A 26 -2.31 18.35 3.13
N SER A 27 -2.69 17.43 4.04
CA SER A 27 -2.96 17.77 5.44
C SER A 27 -1.73 18.36 6.13
N GLN A 28 -0.56 17.75 5.92
CA GLN A 28 0.71 18.20 6.50
C GLN A 28 1.12 19.57 5.93
N GLN A 29 1.01 19.76 4.61
CA GLN A 29 1.33 21.03 3.95
C GLN A 29 0.45 22.19 4.42
N ARG A 30 -0.83 21.91 4.72
CA ARG A 30 -1.79 22.93 5.17
C ARG A 30 -1.82 23.12 6.68
N GLY A 31 -1.12 22.29 7.46
CA GLY A 31 -1.25 22.26 8.92
C GLY A 31 -2.68 21.94 9.37
N GLU A 32 -3.42 21.17 8.58
CA GLU A 32 -4.80 20.77 8.87
C GLU A 32 -4.83 19.34 9.42
N GLN A 33 -5.80 19.07 10.30
CA GLN A 33 -5.99 17.72 10.86
C GLN A 33 -6.34 16.70 9.77
N PHE A 34 -5.82 15.48 9.92
CA PHE A 34 -6.11 14.31 9.11
C PHE A 34 -6.95 13.29 9.88
N LEU A 35 -8.20 13.13 9.44
CA LEU A 35 -9.17 12.18 9.98
C LEU A 35 -9.14 10.87 9.17
N ILE A 36 -9.25 9.74 9.87
CA ILE A 36 -9.64 8.47 9.26
C ILE A 36 -11.07 8.13 9.69
N ARG A 37 -11.94 7.87 8.71
CA ARG A 37 -13.32 7.42 8.96
C ARG A 37 -13.52 6.04 8.38
N ILE A 38 -13.68 5.02 9.22
CA ILE A 38 -14.03 3.69 8.73
C ILE A 38 -15.52 3.68 8.34
N GLU A 39 -15.81 3.46 7.06
CA GLU A 39 -17.18 3.44 6.52
C GLU A 39 -17.80 2.04 6.68
N ASP A 40 -18.04 1.68 7.94
CA ASP A 40 -18.55 0.38 8.39
C ASP A 40 -20.08 0.38 8.63
N GLY A 41 -20.80 1.38 8.09
CA GLY A 41 -22.25 1.54 8.27
C GLY A 41 -23.07 0.35 7.77
N ASN A 42 -22.50 -0.49 6.89
CA ASN A 42 -23.09 -1.75 6.44
C ASN A 42 -22.44 -2.99 7.07
N LYS A 43 -22.87 -3.32 8.28
CA LYS A 43 -22.35 -4.48 9.04
C LYS A 43 -22.34 -5.79 8.26
N GLU A 44 -23.32 -6.04 7.39
CA GLU A 44 -23.42 -7.28 6.61
C GLU A 44 -22.38 -7.36 5.48
N LYS A 45 -21.90 -6.22 4.98
CA LYS A 45 -20.85 -6.17 3.94
C LYS A 45 -19.45 -6.11 4.53
N ASN A 46 -19.31 -5.75 5.81
CA ASN A 46 -18.02 -5.62 6.45
C ASN A 46 -17.35 -6.98 6.62
N ILE A 47 -16.05 -7.03 6.37
CA ILE A 47 -15.21 -8.19 6.63
C ILE A 47 -14.50 -7.97 7.96
N GLU A 48 -14.63 -8.94 8.87
CA GLU A 48 -14.01 -8.89 10.19
C GLU A 48 -12.49 -8.68 10.09
N GLY A 49 -11.96 -7.75 10.89
CA GLY A 49 -10.53 -7.42 10.96
C GLY A 49 -10.01 -6.52 9.82
N LYS A 50 -10.82 -6.16 8.82
CA LYS A 50 -10.34 -5.30 7.71
C LYS A 50 -10.06 -3.87 8.10
N ASP A 51 -10.81 -3.33 9.05
CA ASP A 51 -10.52 -2.05 9.70
C ASP A 51 -9.12 -2.04 10.34
N THR A 52 -8.78 -3.10 11.07
CA THR A 52 -7.47 -3.27 11.69
C THR A 52 -6.36 -3.41 10.65
N GLU A 53 -6.60 -4.19 9.59
CA GLU A 53 -5.66 -4.32 8.47
C GLU A 53 -5.41 -2.97 7.77
N ILE A 54 -6.46 -2.18 7.53
CA ILE A 54 -6.36 -0.83 6.98
C ILE A 54 -5.43 0.04 7.84
N MET A 55 -5.61 0.02 9.16
CA MET A 55 -4.77 0.82 10.08
C MET A 55 -3.31 0.35 10.08
N MET A 56 -3.07 -0.97 10.13
CA MET A 56 -1.72 -1.53 10.04
C MET A 56 -1.02 -1.18 8.73
N ILE A 57 -1.77 -1.11 7.62
CA ILE A 57 -1.23 -0.65 6.34
C ILE A 57 -0.79 0.82 6.48
N LEU A 58 -1.67 1.71 6.93
CA LEU A 58 -1.34 3.15 7.06
C LEU A 58 -0.13 3.39 7.98
N GLU A 59 0.00 2.63 9.07
CA GLU A 59 1.17 2.65 9.96
C GLU A 59 2.47 2.28 9.23
N LYS A 60 2.46 1.26 8.36
CA LYS A 60 3.63 0.88 7.54
C LYS A 60 4.08 1.99 6.58
N PHE A 61 3.17 2.88 6.20
CA PHE A 61 3.45 4.07 5.37
C PHE A 61 3.77 5.33 6.20
N ALA A 62 3.90 5.20 7.52
CA ALA A 62 4.08 6.31 8.46
C ALA A 62 3.01 7.41 8.34
N ILE A 63 1.80 7.03 7.90
CA ILE A 63 0.65 7.94 7.79
C ILE A 63 -0.01 8.04 9.16
N LYS A 64 0.20 9.17 9.83
CA LYS A 64 -0.38 9.47 11.14
C LYS A 64 -1.72 10.19 10.98
N HIS A 65 -2.69 9.85 11.81
CA HIS A 65 -4.00 10.49 11.87
C HIS A 65 -4.21 11.18 13.22
N ASP A 66 -4.98 12.26 13.20
CA ASP A 66 -5.34 13.02 14.41
C ASP A 66 -6.60 12.47 15.08
N SER A 67 -7.48 11.84 14.30
CA SER A 67 -8.71 11.23 14.79
C SER A 67 -9.12 10.02 13.95
N LEU A 68 -9.80 9.08 14.60
CA LEU A 68 -10.33 7.86 14.02
C LEU A 68 -11.74 7.64 14.58
N TYR A 69 -12.70 7.36 13.72
CA TYR A 69 -14.01 6.85 14.15
C TYR A 69 -14.64 5.92 13.12
N HIS A 70 -15.65 5.21 13.59
CA HIS A 70 -16.46 4.27 12.81
C HIS A 70 -17.81 4.90 12.49
N GLN A 71 -18.19 4.93 11.22
CA GLN A 71 -19.46 5.50 10.79
C GLN A 71 -20.67 4.82 11.44
N SER A 72 -20.56 3.54 11.78
CA SER A 72 -21.58 2.78 12.51
C SER A 72 -21.92 3.37 13.88
N GLN A 73 -21.01 4.13 14.51
CA GLN A 73 -21.23 4.83 15.77
C GLN A 73 -22.16 6.06 15.61
N HIS A 74 -22.33 6.56 14.38
CA HIS A 74 -23.16 7.74 14.08
C HIS A 74 -24.56 7.40 13.56
N LEU A 75 -24.96 6.12 13.53
CA LEU A 75 -26.26 5.70 12.98
C LEU A 75 -27.44 6.50 13.55
N GLY A 76 -27.48 6.69 14.88
CA GLY A 76 -28.54 7.48 15.52
C GLY A 76 -28.52 8.97 15.11
N ILE A 77 -27.33 9.53 14.88
CA ILE A 77 -27.17 10.91 14.40
C ILE A 77 -27.70 11.01 12.97
N HIS A 78 -27.33 10.08 12.08
CA HIS A 78 -27.84 10.05 10.71
C HIS A 78 -29.37 9.96 10.68
N GLN A 79 -29.96 9.05 11.47
CA GLN A 79 -31.42 8.90 11.58
C GLN A 79 -32.09 10.22 12.03
N ASN A 80 -31.55 10.88 13.06
CA ASN A 80 -32.09 12.15 13.54
C ASN A 80 -32.00 13.26 12.49
N LEU A 81 -30.92 13.32 11.72
CA LEU A 81 -30.77 14.29 10.63
C LEU A 81 -31.75 14.01 9.48
N ALA A 82 -32.02 12.75 9.15
CA ALA A 82 -33.03 12.39 8.16
C ALA A 82 -34.46 12.76 8.62
N ILE A 83 -34.79 12.47 9.88
CA ILE A 83 -36.08 12.85 10.48
C ILE A 83 -36.23 14.37 10.52
N ARG A 84 -35.17 15.12 10.83
CA ARG A 84 -35.18 16.58 10.78
C ARG A 84 -35.51 17.08 9.37
N LEU A 85 -34.95 16.48 8.32
CA LEU A 85 -35.28 16.85 6.93
C LEU A 85 -36.75 16.57 6.58
N LEU A 86 -37.37 15.50 7.13
CA LEU A 86 -38.81 15.26 7.01
C LEU A 86 -39.62 16.38 7.68
N GLN A 87 -39.27 16.73 8.93
CA GLN A 87 -39.95 17.78 9.70
C GLN A 87 -39.85 19.15 9.02
N GLU A 88 -38.71 19.45 8.41
CA GLU A 88 -38.48 20.68 7.63
C GLU A 88 -39.10 20.62 6.22
N LYS A 89 -39.83 19.54 5.87
CA LYS A 89 -40.45 19.30 4.55
C LYS A 89 -39.47 19.34 3.38
N LYS A 90 -38.20 19.03 3.64
CA LYS A 90 -37.12 18.92 2.64
C LYS A 90 -36.96 17.49 2.13
N ALA A 91 -37.29 16.51 2.96
CA ALA A 91 -37.40 15.11 2.61
C ALA A 91 -38.86 14.64 2.68
N PHE A 92 -39.14 13.47 2.12
CA PHE A 92 -40.45 12.83 2.12
C PHE A 92 -40.30 11.31 2.18
N ILE A 93 -41.40 10.61 2.45
CA ILE A 93 -41.42 9.15 2.51
C ILE A 93 -41.81 8.59 1.15
N CYS A 94 -41.05 7.60 0.68
CA CYS A 94 -41.34 6.85 -0.55
C CYS A 94 -41.76 5.41 -0.17
N ARG A 95 -42.87 4.95 -0.74
CA ARG A 95 -43.32 3.54 -0.69
C ARG A 95 -43.24 2.93 -2.10
N GLU A 96 -43.21 1.61 -2.22
CA GLU A 96 -43.00 0.88 -3.48
C GLU A 96 -44.03 1.19 -4.60
N GLU A 97 -45.15 1.87 -4.31
CA GLU A 97 -46.20 2.23 -5.29
C GLU A 97 -46.12 3.66 -5.89
N ASP A 98 -44.95 4.29 -5.98
CA ASP A 98 -44.74 5.58 -6.67
C ASP A 98 -45.60 6.78 -6.17
N LYS A 99 -46.22 6.66 -4.99
CA LYS A 99 -47.00 7.76 -4.41
C LYS A 99 -46.14 8.55 -3.43
N LEU A 100 -45.86 9.80 -3.80
CA LEU A 100 -45.37 10.83 -2.90
C LEU A 100 -46.40 11.02 -1.78
N THR A 101 -46.09 10.58 -0.56
CA THR A 101 -46.92 10.88 0.60
C THR A 101 -46.15 11.76 1.58
N PHE A 102 -46.74 12.90 1.95
CA PHE A 102 -46.27 13.75 3.05
C PHE A 102 -46.88 13.26 4.38
N ASP A 103 -46.89 11.95 4.56
CA ASP A 103 -47.45 11.31 5.74
C ASP A 103 -46.61 11.68 6.98
N ASP A 104 -47.26 11.71 8.15
CA ASP A 104 -46.57 11.89 9.41
C ASP A 104 -45.67 10.68 9.70
N TYR A 105 -44.38 10.94 9.95
CA TYR A 105 -43.36 9.90 10.21
C TYR A 105 -43.77 8.98 11.36
N SER A 106 -44.41 9.53 12.41
CA SER A 106 -44.85 8.77 13.57
C SER A 106 -45.89 7.71 13.18
N SER A 107 -46.87 8.07 12.34
CA SER A 107 -47.94 7.17 11.90
C SER A 107 -47.43 6.03 11.02
N ILE A 108 -46.45 6.29 10.16
CA ILE A 108 -45.84 5.24 9.32
C ILE A 108 -44.97 4.32 10.15
N LYS A 109 -44.21 4.87 11.10
CA LYS A 109 -43.40 4.04 11.98
C LYS A 109 -44.26 3.10 12.82
N GLU A 110 -45.44 3.55 13.25
CA GLU A 110 -46.42 2.73 13.97
C GLU A 110 -47.10 1.67 13.10
N SER A 111 -47.27 1.90 11.79
CA SER A 111 -47.88 0.91 10.90
C SER A 111 -47.00 -0.32 10.67
N GLY A 112 -45.68 -0.19 10.88
CA GLY A 112 -44.70 -1.26 10.64
C GLY A 112 -44.47 -1.58 9.16
N GLU A 113 -45.05 -0.80 8.25
CA GLU A 113 -44.83 -0.97 6.82
C GLU A 113 -43.41 -0.53 6.42
N PRO A 114 -42.72 -1.25 5.51
CA PRO A 114 -41.44 -0.81 4.99
C PRO A 114 -41.56 0.50 4.22
N PHE A 115 -40.64 1.44 4.47
CA PHE A 115 -40.60 2.72 3.78
C PHE A 115 -39.16 3.23 3.64
N VAL A 116 -38.87 4.07 2.66
CA VAL A 116 -37.57 4.76 2.54
C VAL A 116 -37.77 6.26 2.67
N ILE A 117 -36.71 6.98 3.09
CA ILE A 117 -36.72 8.43 3.13
C ILE A 117 -35.98 8.96 1.91
N CYS A 118 -36.65 9.82 1.14
CA CYS A 118 -36.13 10.44 -0.07
C CYS A 118 -35.90 11.93 0.15
N LEU A 119 -34.78 12.45 -0.36
CA LEU A 119 -34.48 13.87 -0.35
C LEU A 119 -34.91 14.52 -1.67
N LYS A 120 -35.65 15.63 -1.58
CA LYS A 120 -36.18 16.33 -2.75
C LYS A 120 -35.13 17.30 -3.31
N SER A 121 -34.45 16.96 -4.41
CA SER A 121 -33.56 17.92 -5.12
C SER A 121 -34.32 18.80 -6.11
N SER A 122 -35.25 18.19 -6.86
CA SER A 122 -36.28 18.81 -7.70
C SER A 122 -37.46 17.83 -7.89
N GLU A 123 -38.58 18.22 -8.51
CA GLU A 123 -39.77 17.34 -8.63
C GLU A 123 -39.53 16.07 -9.46
N GLN A 124 -38.50 16.02 -10.30
CA GLN A 124 -38.17 14.86 -11.16
C GLN A 124 -36.91 14.12 -10.73
N ASP A 125 -36.17 14.62 -9.73
CA ASP A 125 -34.83 14.16 -9.41
C ASP A 125 -34.66 14.03 -7.89
N SER A 126 -35.29 13.00 -7.31
CA SER A 126 -35.17 12.67 -5.89
C SER A 126 -34.29 11.45 -5.68
N PHE A 127 -33.68 11.33 -4.50
CA PHE A 127 -32.85 10.18 -4.19
C PHE A 127 -33.00 9.75 -2.73
N ILE A 128 -32.80 8.45 -2.50
CA ILE A 128 -32.92 7.83 -1.18
C ILE A 128 -31.77 8.29 -0.28
N ILE A 129 -32.11 8.70 0.94
CA ILE A 129 -31.17 9.05 2.01
C ILE A 129 -31.21 8.06 3.17
N MET A 130 -32.33 7.36 3.38
CA MET A 130 -32.45 6.26 4.35
C MET A 130 -33.20 5.08 3.73
N GLN A 131 -32.66 3.89 3.92
CA GLN A 131 -33.22 2.60 3.50
C GLN A 131 -34.34 2.14 4.46
N SER A 132 -35.08 1.11 4.06
CA SER A 132 -36.23 0.56 4.81
C SER A 132 -35.86 -0.16 6.10
N ASP A 133 -34.60 -0.56 6.24
CA ASP A 133 -34.01 -1.08 7.48
C ASP A 133 -33.53 0.04 8.42
N ASN A 134 -33.89 1.29 8.16
CA ASN A 134 -33.46 2.50 8.88
C ASN A 134 -31.95 2.77 8.81
N ARG A 135 -31.25 2.26 7.81
CA ARG A 135 -29.84 2.59 7.58
C ARG A 135 -29.68 3.74 6.57
N PRO A 136 -28.76 4.68 6.80
CA PRO A 136 -28.49 5.73 5.83
C PRO A 136 -27.86 5.17 4.56
N THR A 137 -28.07 5.86 3.44
CA THR A 137 -27.27 5.61 2.23
C THR A 137 -25.85 6.15 2.42
N ASP A 138 -24.88 5.59 1.69
CA ASP A 138 -23.47 5.99 1.78
C ASP A 138 -23.28 7.49 1.53
N ASN A 139 -24.03 8.05 0.58
CA ASN A 139 -24.06 9.48 0.29
C ASN A 139 -24.58 10.32 1.47
N PHE A 140 -25.66 9.88 2.11
CA PHE A 140 -26.25 10.59 3.23
C PHE A 140 -25.35 10.54 4.46
N ALA A 141 -24.84 9.35 4.81
CA ALA A 141 -23.93 9.16 5.93
C ALA A 141 -22.63 9.96 5.73
N SER A 142 -22.00 9.86 4.54
CA SER A 142 -20.79 10.61 4.21
C SER A 142 -20.98 12.12 4.30
N ALA A 143 -22.10 12.64 3.79
CA ALA A 143 -22.39 14.08 3.84
C ALA A 143 -22.61 14.58 5.27
N CYS A 144 -23.33 13.81 6.09
CA CYS A 144 -23.54 14.12 7.50
C CYS A 144 -22.22 14.10 8.27
N ASP A 145 -21.41 13.06 8.09
CA ASP A 145 -20.14 12.90 8.79
C ASP A 145 -19.11 13.97 8.38
N ASP A 146 -19.05 14.32 7.09
CA ASP A 146 -18.21 15.41 6.59
C ASP A 146 -18.65 16.76 7.20
N MET A 147 -19.96 17.00 7.33
CA MET A 147 -20.52 18.20 7.98
C MET A 147 -20.17 18.25 9.47
N LEU A 148 -20.38 17.15 10.20
CA LEU A 148 -20.13 17.06 11.64
C LEU A 148 -18.64 17.20 11.98
N SER A 149 -17.76 16.72 11.11
CA SER A 149 -16.30 16.78 11.29
C SER A 149 -15.69 18.06 10.71
N ASN A 150 -16.50 18.97 10.15
CA ASN A 150 -16.04 20.18 9.47
C ASN A 150 -14.94 19.91 8.42
N ILE A 151 -15.22 18.97 7.52
CA ILE A 151 -14.32 18.62 6.43
C ILE A 151 -14.28 19.75 5.40
N SER A 152 -13.07 20.28 5.20
CA SER A 152 -12.78 21.39 4.28
C SER A 152 -12.29 20.90 2.93
N PHE A 153 -11.65 19.72 2.86
CA PHE A 153 -11.08 19.20 1.62
C PHE A 153 -11.17 17.67 1.52
N VAL A 154 -11.57 17.22 0.34
CA VAL A 154 -11.85 15.81 0.02
C VAL A 154 -11.05 15.41 -1.20
N ILE A 155 -10.20 14.39 -1.05
CA ILE A 155 -9.62 13.66 -2.20
C ILE A 155 -10.37 12.34 -2.32
N ARG A 156 -10.81 12.00 -3.53
CA ARG A 156 -11.54 10.76 -3.84
C ARG A 156 -11.38 10.39 -5.31
N LYS A 157 -11.87 9.22 -5.72
CA LYS A 157 -11.87 8.78 -7.13
C LYS A 157 -12.89 9.57 -7.96
N GLU A 158 -12.62 9.75 -9.25
CA GLU A 158 -13.51 10.45 -10.19
C GLU A 158 -14.86 9.77 -10.42
N GLU A 159 -14.97 8.45 -10.23
CA GLU A 159 -16.23 7.72 -10.32
C GLU A 159 -17.31 8.27 -9.36
N TYR A 160 -16.87 8.91 -8.28
CA TYR A 160 -17.73 9.47 -7.27
C TYR A 160 -18.14 10.94 -7.54
N LEU A 161 -17.99 11.46 -8.77
CA LEU A 161 -18.41 12.81 -9.14
C LEU A 161 -19.91 13.05 -8.90
N ASN A 162 -20.77 12.15 -9.38
CA ASN A 162 -22.22 12.26 -9.19
C ASN A 162 -22.64 12.20 -7.71
N ASP A 163 -21.98 11.33 -6.94
CA ASP A 163 -22.16 11.23 -5.50
C ASP A 163 -21.75 12.52 -4.77
N THR A 164 -20.73 13.22 -5.29
CA THR A 164 -20.29 14.50 -4.72
C THR A 164 -21.39 15.56 -4.84
N ALA A 165 -22.08 15.62 -5.99
CA ALA A 165 -23.20 16.54 -6.18
C ALA A 165 -24.35 16.25 -5.18
N LYS A 166 -24.69 14.97 -4.97
CA LYS A 166 -25.68 14.56 -3.96
C LYS A 166 -25.25 14.95 -2.55
N GLN A 167 -23.98 14.72 -2.20
CA GLN A 167 -23.44 15.03 -0.88
C GLN A 167 -23.44 16.54 -0.59
N ILE A 168 -23.08 17.37 -1.58
CA ILE A 168 -23.16 18.84 -1.47
C ILE A 168 -24.62 19.26 -1.26
N TYR A 169 -25.56 18.67 -2.01
CA TYR A 169 -26.98 18.96 -1.85
C TYR A 169 -27.50 18.60 -0.46
N ILE A 170 -27.13 17.41 0.06
CA ILE A 170 -27.48 16.97 1.42
C ILE A 170 -26.98 17.97 2.47
N LYS A 171 -25.70 18.38 2.38
CA LYS A 171 -25.11 19.38 3.29
C LYS A 171 -25.89 20.70 3.27
N SER A 172 -26.22 21.20 2.07
CA SER A 172 -27.01 22.41 1.88
C SER A 172 -28.41 22.28 2.48
N ALA A 173 -29.10 21.15 2.24
CA ALA A 173 -30.42 20.88 2.80
C ALA A 173 -30.40 20.85 4.34
N LEU A 174 -29.33 20.34 4.95
CA LEU A 174 -29.10 20.34 6.40
C LEU A 174 -28.67 21.72 6.96
N GLY A 175 -28.49 22.72 6.09
CA GLY A 175 -28.13 24.09 6.46
C GLY A 175 -26.64 24.32 6.65
N TYR A 176 -25.78 23.40 6.22
CA TYR A 176 -24.33 23.57 6.27
C TYR A 176 -23.88 24.57 5.20
N LYS A 177 -23.26 25.67 5.64
CA LYS A 177 -22.86 26.79 4.77
C LYS A 177 -21.37 26.83 4.44
N GLN A 178 -20.56 26.02 5.11
CA GLN A 178 -19.12 26.00 4.88
C GLN A 178 -18.80 25.26 3.57
N GLU A 179 -17.81 25.77 2.84
CA GLU A 179 -17.35 25.15 1.60
C GLU A 179 -16.51 23.90 1.90
N THR A 180 -16.83 22.79 1.23
CA THR A 180 -15.95 21.64 1.11
C THR A 180 -15.39 21.62 -0.30
N LYS A 181 -14.06 21.67 -0.44
CA LYS A 181 -13.39 21.51 -1.74
C LYS A 181 -13.19 20.04 -2.05
N TYR A 182 -13.27 19.69 -3.33
CA TYR A 182 -13.14 18.32 -3.80
C TYR A 182 -12.06 18.23 -4.88
N LEU A 183 -11.22 17.21 -4.77
CA LEU A 183 -10.33 16.75 -5.82
C LEU A 183 -10.70 15.32 -6.18
N HIS A 184 -11.01 15.13 -7.45
CA HIS A 184 -11.33 13.83 -8.03
C HIS A 184 -10.11 13.33 -8.80
N LEU A 185 -9.50 12.26 -8.30
CA LEU A 185 -8.33 11.64 -8.92
C LEU A 185 -8.76 10.85 -10.17
N PRO A 186 -8.00 10.94 -11.27
CA PRO A 186 -8.24 10.11 -12.44
C PRO A 186 -7.98 8.65 -12.13
N THR A 187 -8.67 7.78 -12.84
CA THR A 187 -8.56 6.32 -12.70
C THR A 187 -7.15 5.82 -13.04
N ILE A 188 -6.63 4.90 -12.22
CA ILE A 188 -5.43 4.12 -12.52
C ILE A 188 -5.88 2.81 -13.19
N LYS A 189 -5.70 2.70 -14.50
CA LYS A 189 -6.08 1.52 -15.27
C LYS A 189 -5.20 0.33 -14.90
N GLY A 190 -5.81 -0.82 -14.60
CA GLY A 190 -5.11 -2.03 -14.18
C GLY A 190 -4.64 -1.99 -12.72
N GLY A 191 -4.84 -0.88 -12.01
CA GLY A 191 -4.47 -0.74 -10.59
C GLY A 191 -5.34 -1.57 -9.67
N GLU A 192 -6.60 -1.81 -10.06
CA GLU A 192 -7.56 -2.66 -9.36
C GLU A 192 -7.10 -4.11 -9.20
N SER A 193 -6.15 -4.56 -10.03
CA SER A 193 -5.55 -5.90 -9.92
C SER A 193 -4.57 -6.05 -8.75
N TYR A 194 -4.17 -4.94 -8.10
CA TYR A 194 -3.13 -4.93 -7.09
C TYR A 194 -3.67 -4.46 -5.74
N SER A 195 -3.74 -5.37 -4.78
CA SER A 195 -3.91 -5.01 -3.37
C SER A 195 -2.56 -4.63 -2.75
N VAL A 196 -2.58 -3.74 -1.76
CA VAL A 196 -1.38 -3.35 -1.01
C VAL A 196 -0.77 -4.57 -0.31
N LYS A 197 -1.63 -5.46 0.21
CA LYS A 197 -1.24 -6.73 0.81
C LYS A 197 -0.48 -7.61 -0.17
N TYR A 198 -0.96 -7.74 -1.41
CA TYR A 198 -0.25 -8.49 -2.46
C TYR A 198 1.13 -7.90 -2.72
N LEU A 199 1.25 -6.57 -2.86
CA LEU A 199 2.56 -5.94 -3.07
C LEU A 199 3.54 -6.20 -1.91
N PHE A 200 3.07 -6.20 -0.67
CA PHE A 200 3.92 -6.60 0.46
C PHE A 200 4.34 -8.07 0.39
N GLN A 201 3.43 -8.97 0.00
CA GLN A 201 3.73 -10.38 -0.17
C GLN A 201 4.76 -10.63 -1.29
N GLU A 202 4.77 -9.80 -2.34
CA GLU A 202 5.76 -9.85 -3.41
C GLU A 202 7.11 -9.19 -3.05
N GLY A 203 7.22 -8.63 -1.85
CA GLY A 203 8.47 -8.05 -1.34
C GLY A 203 8.74 -6.61 -1.80
N PHE A 204 7.69 -5.84 -2.08
CA PHE A 204 7.79 -4.39 -2.30
C PHE A 204 7.86 -3.63 -0.97
N LEU A 205 8.73 -2.62 -0.92
CA LEU A 205 8.92 -1.74 0.23
C LEU A 205 7.77 -0.71 0.33
N PRO A 206 7.32 -0.36 1.54
CA PRO A 206 6.36 0.73 1.74
C PRO A 206 6.82 2.05 1.09
N ASP A 207 8.07 2.46 1.28
CA ASP A 207 8.61 3.70 0.69
C ASP A 207 8.55 3.68 -0.84
N ALA A 208 8.80 2.53 -1.47
CA ALA A 208 8.75 2.39 -2.92
C ALA A 208 7.32 2.46 -3.48
N ILE A 209 6.38 1.79 -2.82
CA ILE A 209 4.95 1.85 -3.16
C ILE A 209 4.47 3.30 -3.04
N LEU A 210 4.80 3.98 -1.94
CA LEU A 210 4.44 5.38 -1.71
C LEU A 210 5.02 6.29 -2.80
N ASN A 211 6.32 6.19 -3.05
CA ASN A 211 7.00 6.96 -4.07
C ASN A 211 6.33 6.77 -5.44
N TYR A 212 6.01 5.53 -5.82
CA TYR A 212 5.32 5.24 -7.07
C TYR A 212 3.92 5.87 -7.12
N LEU A 213 3.11 5.74 -6.06
CA LEU A 213 1.74 6.25 -6.03
C LEU A 213 1.65 7.78 -6.01
N VAL A 214 2.67 8.46 -5.48
CA VAL A 214 2.79 9.92 -5.60
C VAL A 214 3.20 10.31 -7.03
N LEU A 215 4.11 9.56 -7.67
CA LEU A 215 4.56 9.84 -9.04
C LEU A 215 3.54 9.54 -10.12
N ILE A 216 2.71 8.51 -9.95
CA ILE A 216 1.84 8.04 -11.02
C ILE A 216 0.85 9.15 -11.42
N GLY A 217 0.92 9.60 -12.67
CA GLY A 217 0.12 10.72 -13.15
C GLY A 217 0.52 12.10 -12.60
N TYR A 218 1.71 12.22 -12.00
CA TYR A 218 2.31 13.51 -11.66
C TYR A 218 3.13 14.03 -12.86
N ARG A 219 3.00 15.31 -13.21
CA ARG A 219 3.61 15.87 -14.44
C ARG A 219 5.13 15.94 -14.38
N GLU A 220 5.67 16.56 -13.34
CA GLU A 220 7.11 16.78 -13.19
C GLU A 220 7.46 16.81 -11.72
N ALA A 221 8.10 15.74 -11.24
CA ALA A 221 8.65 15.68 -9.88
C ALA A 221 10.12 16.12 -9.90
N PRO A 222 10.64 16.72 -8.81
CA PRO A 222 12.02 17.20 -8.75
C PRO A 222 13.04 16.05 -8.85
N LYS A 223 12.65 14.84 -8.44
CA LYS A 223 13.43 13.61 -8.59
C LYS A 223 12.50 12.41 -8.63
N GLU A 224 12.97 11.30 -9.21
CA GLU A 224 12.17 10.07 -9.29
C GLU A 224 12.16 9.28 -7.98
N ILE A 225 13.23 9.35 -7.19
CA ILE A 225 13.36 8.58 -5.95
C ILE A 225 13.32 9.52 -4.76
N PHE A 226 12.28 9.39 -3.94
CA PHE A 226 12.04 10.26 -2.79
C PHE A 226 11.35 9.52 -1.65
N THR A 227 11.44 10.15 -0.48
CA THR A 227 10.75 9.74 0.75
C THR A 227 9.47 10.54 0.96
N LEU A 228 8.60 10.10 1.89
CA LEU A 228 7.40 10.85 2.26
C LEU A 228 7.69 12.28 2.77
N PRO A 229 8.69 12.52 3.66
CA PRO A 229 9.06 13.88 4.06
C PRO A 229 9.42 14.78 2.87
N GLU A 230 10.19 14.26 1.91
CA GLU A 230 10.53 15.02 0.72
C GLU A 230 9.28 15.29 -0.13
N ALA A 231 8.40 14.31 -0.32
CA ALA A 231 7.13 14.51 -1.03
C ALA A 231 6.26 15.61 -0.40
N ILE A 232 6.22 15.70 0.93
CA ILE A 232 5.50 16.76 1.65
C ILE A 232 6.05 18.16 1.29
N GLU A 233 7.34 18.29 0.99
CA GLU A 233 7.94 19.59 0.67
C GLU A 233 7.60 20.09 -0.74
N TRP A 234 7.58 19.20 -1.75
CA TRP A 234 7.47 19.63 -3.16
C TRP A 234 6.14 19.30 -3.83
N PHE A 235 5.29 18.47 -3.23
CA PHE A 235 4.07 18.01 -3.90
C PHE A 235 3.02 19.12 -4.04
N GLU A 236 2.61 19.39 -5.27
CA GLU A 236 1.52 20.33 -5.60
C GLU A 236 0.37 19.60 -6.32
N LEU A 237 -0.87 19.81 -5.89
CA LEU A 237 -2.06 19.13 -6.41
C LEU A 237 -2.33 19.45 -7.88
N GLU A 238 -1.98 20.66 -8.29
CA GLU A 238 -2.17 21.21 -9.64
C GLU A 238 -1.36 20.46 -10.71
N ASN A 239 -0.31 19.76 -10.27
CA ASN A 239 0.59 18.97 -11.13
C ASN A 239 0.11 17.54 -11.34
N ILE A 240 -1.02 17.14 -10.75
CA ILE A 240 -1.68 15.89 -11.08
C ILE A 240 -2.31 16.02 -12.49
N SER A 241 -2.11 15.02 -13.32
CA SER A 241 -2.73 14.90 -14.64
C SER A 241 -4.25 14.70 -14.49
N ASN A 242 -5.03 15.27 -15.41
CA ASN A 242 -6.48 15.05 -15.47
C ASN A 242 -6.85 13.79 -16.29
N SER A 243 -5.87 13.07 -16.80
CA SER A 243 -6.09 11.88 -17.64
C SER A 243 -5.84 10.60 -16.87
N SER A 244 -6.59 9.54 -17.20
CA SER A 244 -6.33 8.19 -16.70
C SER A 244 -4.90 7.77 -16.98
N VAL A 245 -4.28 7.08 -16.03
CA VAL A 245 -2.90 6.58 -16.15
C VAL A 245 -2.89 5.06 -16.06
N GLN A 246 -1.98 4.42 -16.79
CA GLN A 246 -1.81 2.98 -16.76
C GLN A 246 -0.90 2.61 -15.59
N PHE A 247 -1.31 1.63 -14.79
CA PHE A 247 -0.42 1.03 -13.80
C PHE A 247 0.74 0.33 -14.51
N ASP A 248 1.95 0.58 -14.02
CA ASP A 248 3.23 0.11 -14.56
C ASP A 248 4.03 -0.57 -13.45
N ILE A 249 3.94 -1.90 -13.42
CA ILE A 249 4.64 -2.72 -12.44
C ILE A 249 6.16 -2.65 -12.62
N ASP A 250 6.66 -2.46 -13.83
CA ASP A 250 8.10 -2.39 -14.11
C ASP A 250 8.68 -1.08 -13.57
N LYS A 251 7.94 0.03 -13.66
CA LYS A 251 8.32 1.28 -13.00
C LYS A 251 8.30 1.15 -11.47
N LEU A 252 7.30 0.47 -10.90
CA LEU A 252 7.29 0.19 -9.45
C LEU A 252 8.49 -0.69 -9.04
N ARG A 253 8.82 -1.73 -9.81
CA ARG A 253 10.01 -2.57 -9.60
C ARG A 253 11.30 -1.77 -9.69
N PHE A 254 11.43 -0.87 -10.67
CA PHE A 254 12.55 0.05 -10.77
C PHE A 254 12.69 0.90 -9.51
N ILE A 255 11.62 1.57 -9.07
CA ILE A 255 11.62 2.41 -7.87
C ILE A 255 11.97 1.57 -6.64
N ASN A 256 11.39 0.38 -6.51
CA ASN A 256 11.66 -0.53 -5.38
C ASN A 256 13.12 -0.93 -5.29
N ARG A 257 13.75 -1.24 -6.43
CA ARG A 257 15.19 -1.50 -6.49
C ARG A 257 16.00 -0.30 -6.03
N GLU A 258 15.67 0.92 -6.45
CA GLU A 258 16.41 2.11 -6.03
C GLU A 258 16.26 2.36 -4.52
N HIS A 259 15.08 2.12 -3.94
CA HIS A 259 14.90 2.15 -2.49
C HIS A 259 15.72 1.07 -1.76
N LEU A 260 15.78 -0.16 -2.30
CA LEU A 260 16.64 -1.22 -1.75
C LEU A 260 18.14 -0.85 -1.80
N LYS A 261 18.60 -0.09 -2.80
CA LYS A 261 19.98 0.41 -2.85
C LYS A 261 20.27 1.41 -1.73
N LEU A 262 19.29 2.27 -1.43
CA LEU A 262 19.39 3.32 -0.42
C LEU A 262 19.23 2.82 1.02
N MET A 263 18.56 1.68 1.21
CA MET A 263 18.39 1.06 2.52
C MET A 263 19.74 0.83 3.21
N ASP A 264 19.81 1.06 4.53
CA ASP A 264 21.02 0.77 5.30
C ASP A 264 21.41 -0.71 5.19
N ASP A 265 22.72 -0.98 5.05
CA ASP A 265 23.21 -2.34 4.82
C ASP A 265 22.82 -3.29 5.96
N LYS A 266 22.95 -2.84 7.20
CA LYS A 266 22.59 -3.65 8.37
C LYS A 266 21.08 -3.87 8.45
N GLN A 267 20.27 -2.86 8.15
CA GLN A 267 18.81 -3.02 8.07
C GLN A 267 18.43 -4.04 6.99
N LEU A 268 19.00 -3.93 5.79
CA LEU A 268 18.74 -4.87 4.70
C LEU A 268 19.11 -6.30 5.09
N SER A 269 20.21 -6.52 5.81
CA SER A 269 20.60 -7.86 6.25
C SER A 269 19.59 -8.49 7.21
N THR A 270 18.91 -7.69 8.05
CA THR A 270 17.92 -8.20 9.03
C THR A 270 16.73 -8.88 8.37
N ILE A 271 16.40 -8.45 7.15
CA ILE A 271 15.32 -9.06 6.36
C ILE A 271 15.63 -10.53 6.06
N PHE A 272 16.91 -10.88 5.92
CA PHE A 272 17.37 -12.25 5.63
C PHE A 272 17.76 -13.03 6.89
N GLY A 273 17.55 -12.47 8.09
CA GLY A 273 17.90 -13.11 9.36
C GLY A 273 19.31 -12.82 9.87
N PHE A 274 20.00 -11.82 9.31
CA PHE A 274 21.36 -11.45 9.70
C PHE A 274 21.41 -10.04 10.32
N ALA A 275 22.39 -9.75 11.17
CA ALA A 275 22.61 -8.40 11.71
C ALA A 275 24.00 -7.87 11.33
N ASP A 276 24.36 -8.05 10.05
CA ASP A 276 25.72 -7.90 9.52
C ASP A 276 25.73 -7.02 8.27
N ILE A 277 26.57 -5.98 8.30
CA ILE A 277 26.72 -4.98 7.22
C ILE A 277 27.17 -5.64 5.92
N ASP A 278 28.05 -6.63 5.97
CA ASP A 278 28.62 -7.25 4.77
C ASP A 278 27.59 -8.12 4.06
N ILE A 279 26.65 -8.74 4.79
CA ILE A 279 25.50 -9.44 4.21
C ILE A 279 24.53 -8.46 3.51
N GLY A 280 24.36 -7.26 4.07
CA GLY A 280 23.64 -6.17 3.42
C GLY A 280 24.27 -5.75 2.09
N LYS A 281 25.58 -5.50 2.10
CA LYS A 281 26.35 -5.20 0.88
C LYS A 281 26.28 -6.33 -0.14
N LEU A 282 26.31 -7.58 0.33
CA LEU A 282 26.21 -8.77 -0.51
C LEU A 282 24.86 -8.79 -1.23
N ALA A 283 23.75 -8.54 -0.53
CA ALA A 283 22.43 -8.40 -1.13
C ALA A 283 22.39 -7.33 -2.22
N LYS A 284 23.03 -6.18 -1.99
CA LYS A 284 23.08 -5.08 -2.98
C LYS A 284 23.82 -5.46 -4.27
N LEU A 285 24.75 -6.42 -4.26
CA LEU A 285 25.38 -6.91 -5.50
C LEU A 285 24.37 -7.56 -6.46
N TYR A 286 23.30 -8.16 -5.93
CA TYR A 286 22.25 -8.82 -6.71
C TYR A 286 21.18 -7.85 -7.24
N LEU A 287 21.16 -6.58 -6.82
CA LEU A 287 20.21 -5.58 -7.33
C LEU A 287 20.43 -5.23 -8.83
N LYS A 288 21.46 -5.77 -9.48
CA LYS A 288 21.58 -5.69 -10.95
C LYS A 288 20.50 -6.52 -11.66
N GLU A 289 19.98 -7.54 -11.00
CA GLU A 289 18.98 -8.48 -11.54
C GLU A 289 17.73 -8.61 -10.66
N CYS A 290 17.80 -8.23 -9.38
CA CYS A 290 16.69 -8.25 -8.44
C CYS A 290 16.07 -6.86 -8.25
N SER A 291 14.75 -6.84 -8.04
CA SER A 291 13.97 -5.63 -7.79
C SER A 291 13.04 -5.76 -6.58
N THR A 292 12.91 -6.92 -5.95
CA THR A 292 12.12 -7.11 -4.71
C THR A 292 12.91 -7.81 -3.61
N ILE A 293 12.40 -7.73 -2.36
CA ILE A 293 12.96 -8.47 -1.22
C ILE A 293 12.96 -9.97 -1.51
N ASN A 294 11.85 -10.52 -2.00
CA ASN A 294 11.73 -11.95 -2.26
C ASN A 294 12.76 -12.44 -3.27
N GLU A 295 13.02 -11.64 -4.31
CA GLU A 295 14.05 -11.95 -5.31
C GLU A 295 15.46 -11.91 -4.69
N LEU A 296 15.76 -10.92 -3.85
CA LEU A 296 17.03 -10.88 -3.12
C LEU A 296 17.17 -12.06 -2.16
N GLU A 297 16.12 -12.37 -1.42
CA GLU A 297 16.09 -13.47 -0.46
C GLU A 297 16.35 -14.82 -1.14
N ALA A 298 15.78 -15.02 -2.32
CA ALA A 298 16.03 -16.19 -3.16
C ALA A 298 17.49 -16.29 -3.64
N LYS A 299 18.24 -15.18 -3.68
CA LYS A 299 19.68 -15.17 -4.00
C LYS A 299 20.56 -15.31 -2.77
N ILE A 300 20.16 -14.73 -1.64
CA ILE A 300 20.97 -14.68 -0.41
C ILE A 300 20.85 -15.95 0.42
N ARG A 301 19.64 -16.48 0.64
CA ARG A 301 19.47 -17.68 1.47
C ARG A 301 20.25 -18.91 0.98
N PRO A 302 20.33 -19.21 -0.32
CA PRO A 302 21.10 -20.36 -0.81
C PRO A 302 22.59 -20.30 -0.51
N ILE A 303 23.16 -19.11 -0.30
CA ILE A 303 24.58 -18.93 0.03
C ILE A 303 24.92 -19.62 1.36
N PHE A 304 24.01 -19.52 2.34
CA PHE A 304 24.20 -20.04 3.71
C PHE A 304 23.51 -21.38 3.95
N LYS A 305 22.92 -22.00 2.93
CA LYS A 305 22.35 -23.35 3.03
C LYS A 305 23.42 -24.41 2.72
N PRO A 306 23.35 -25.59 3.36
CA PRO A 306 24.20 -26.73 2.99
C PRO A 306 24.09 -27.04 1.49
N LYS A 307 25.23 -27.28 0.85
CA LYS A 307 25.29 -27.50 -0.60
C LYS A 307 24.98 -28.94 -0.98
N ASN A 308 24.43 -29.11 -2.18
CA ASN A 308 24.18 -30.43 -2.75
C ASN A 308 25.43 -30.90 -3.52
N PHE A 309 26.00 -32.04 -3.11
CA PHE A 309 27.21 -32.63 -3.69
C PHE A 309 26.92 -33.82 -4.63
N ASP A 310 25.66 -34.06 -5.00
CA ASP A 310 25.26 -35.17 -5.88
C ASP A 310 25.22 -34.77 -7.37
N GLY A 311 25.53 -33.51 -7.69
CA GLY A 311 25.57 -32.99 -9.06
C GLY A 311 26.87 -33.29 -9.82
N GLU A 312 26.94 -32.84 -11.08
CA GLU A 312 28.09 -33.01 -12.00
C GLU A 312 29.44 -32.62 -11.37
N PHE A 313 29.44 -31.58 -10.55
CA PHE A 313 30.63 -31.02 -9.90
C PHE A 313 30.85 -31.51 -8.45
N GLY A 314 30.10 -32.52 -8.01
CA GLY A 314 30.06 -32.95 -6.62
C GLY A 314 31.41 -33.41 -6.05
N GLU A 315 32.19 -34.17 -6.83
CA GLU A 315 33.53 -34.61 -6.40
C GLU A 315 34.49 -33.43 -6.21
N GLN A 316 34.49 -32.49 -7.16
CA GLN A 316 35.31 -31.29 -7.12
C GLN A 316 34.89 -30.40 -5.95
N MET A 317 33.58 -30.29 -5.69
CA MET A 317 33.07 -29.55 -4.54
C MET A 317 33.57 -30.15 -3.22
N ARG A 318 33.53 -31.48 -3.03
CA ARG A 318 34.06 -32.14 -1.82
C ARG A 318 35.55 -31.88 -1.62
N ILE A 319 36.33 -31.91 -2.69
CA ILE A 319 37.78 -31.57 -2.64
C ILE A 319 37.95 -30.11 -2.18
N ILE A 320 37.19 -29.19 -2.75
CA ILE A 320 37.31 -27.77 -2.46
C ILE A 320 36.84 -27.43 -1.04
N GLU A 321 35.72 -27.97 -0.59
CA GLU A 321 35.24 -27.87 0.79
C GLU A 321 36.33 -28.30 1.78
N HIS A 322 36.93 -29.48 1.55
CA HIS A 322 37.99 -30.00 2.41
C HIS A 322 39.22 -29.09 2.46
N LEU A 323 39.57 -28.47 1.33
CA LEU A 323 40.67 -27.51 1.25
C LEU A 323 40.33 -26.19 1.93
N ILE A 324 39.10 -25.68 1.79
CA ILE A 324 38.63 -24.47 2.48
C ILE A 324 38.67 -24.67 4.00
N ALA A 325 38.26 -25.83 4.49
CA ALA A 325 38.29 -26.15 5.92
C ALA A 325 39.70 -26.16 6.54
N LYS A 326 40.75 -26.38 5.71
CA LYS A 326 42.16 -26.41 6.14
C LYS A 326 42.95 -25.17 5.72
N ALA A 327 42.35 -24.28 4.94
CA ALA A 327 43.01 -23.11 4.40
C ALA A 327 43.34 -22.10 5.51
N PRO A 328 44.47 -21.37 5.42
CA PRO A 328 44.65 -20.16 6.21
C PRO A 328 43.60 -19.11 5.81
N ALA A 329 43.36 -18.14 6.68
CA ALA A 329 42.52 -17.00 6.33
C ALA A 329 43.18 -16.22 5.17
N PHE A 330 42.45 -16.03 4.07
CA PHE A 330 42.87 -15.24 2.92
C PHE A 330 42.09 -13.92 2.88
N GLU A 331 42.77 -12.84 2.49
CA GLU A 331 42.11 -11.54 2.40
C GLU A 331 41.33 -11.39 1.09
N THR A 332 41.80 -12.03 0.01
CA THR A 332 41.20 -11.91 -1.31
C THR A 332 40.78 -13.24 -1.91
N PHE A 333 39.75 -13.21 -2.76
CA PHE A 333 39.32 -14.39 -3.52
C PHE A 333 40.43 -14.96 -4.40
N ASN A 334 41.29 -14.10 -4.95
CA ASN A 334 42.38 -14.52 -5.82
C ASN A 334 43.42 -15.36 -5.07
N GLU A 335 43.68 -15.05 -3.80
CA GLU A 335 44.58 -15.85 -2.95
C GLU A 335 43.97 -17.21 -2.64
N LEU A 336 42.71 -17.25 -2.18
CA LEU A 336 41.97 -18.48 -1.94
C LEU A 336 41.95 -19.37 -3.20
N LYS A 337 41.60 -18.77 -4.34
CA LYS A 337 41.54 -19.49 -5.62
C LYS A 337 42.91 -20.03 -6.03
N LYS A 338 44.00 -19.25 -5.87
CA LYS A 338 45.37 -19.72 -6.15
C LYS A 338 45.75 -20.90 -5.26
N TYR A 339 45.42 -20.83 -3.98
CA TYR A 339 45.64 -21.92 -3.03
C TYR A 339 44.89 -23.18 -3.47
N ILE A 340 43.58 -23.09 -3.69
CA ILE A 340 42.75 -24.23 -4.13
C ILE A 340 43.26 -24.80 -5.45
N THR A 341 43.62 -23.97 -6.42
CA THR A 341 44.17 -24.41 -7.72
C THR A 341 45.46 -25.22 -7.53
N LYS A 342 46.35 -24.76 -6.64
CA LYS A 342 47.64 -25.41 -6.37
C LYS A 342 47.46 -26.75 -5.66
N GLU A 343 46.63 -26.80 -4.63
CA GLU A 343 46.48 -27.99 -3.78
C GLU A 343 45.55 -29.06 -4.39
N SER A 344 44.52 -28.66 -5.14
CA SER A 344 43.60 -29.62 -5.80
C SER A 344 44.04 -30.05 -7.19
N GLY A 345 44.84 -29.24 -7.89
CA GLY A 345 45.15 -29.42 -9.31
C GLY A 345 43.99 -29.08 -10.28
N LEU A 346 42.82 -28.68 -9.78
CA LEU A 346 41.64 -28.34 -10.58
C LEU A 346 41.86 -27.09 -11.42
N LYS A 347 41.33 -27.07 -12.66
CA LYS A 347 41.48 -25.96 -13.62
C LYS A 347 40.20 -25.77 -14.44
N GLY A 348 40.06 -24.60 -15.05
CA GLY A 348 38.93 -24.28 -15.93
C GLY A 348 37.58 -24.47 -15.23
N ASN A 349 36.60 -25.03 -15.93
CA ASN A 349 35.24 -25.22 -15.40
C ASN A 349 35.22 -26.13 -14.17
N ASN A 350 36.11 -27.13 -14.10
CA ASN A 350 36.26 -28.03 -12.95
C ASN A 350 36.79 -27.36 -11.68
N LEU A 351 37.16 -26.07 -11.75
CA LEU A 351 37.49 -25.24 -10.60
C LEU A 351 36.43 -24.16 -10.38
N PHE A 352 36.11 -23.41 -11.44
CA PHE A 352 35.26 -22.23 -11.32
C PHE A 352 33.80 -22.55 -11.01
N LYS A 353 33.20 -23.55 -11.67
CA LYS A 353 31.80 -23.92 -11.44
C LYS A 353 31.58 -24.49 -10.04
N PRO A 354 32.39 -25.46 -9.56
CA PRO A 354 32.32 -25.92 -8.18
C PRO A 354 32.50 -24.79 -7.14
N LEU A 355 33.47 -23.88 -7.34
CA LEU A 355 33.66 -22.72 -6.45
C LEU A 355 32.44 -21.81 -6.43
N GLN A 356 31.82 -21.59 -7.58
CA GLN A 356 30.63 -20.74 -7.68
C GLN A 356 29.47 -21.38 -6.94
N ILE A 357 29.19 -22.66 -7.19
CA ILE A 357 28.11 -23.40 -6.52
C ILE A 357 28.36 -23.45 -5.01
N LEU A 358 29.59 -23.74 -4.56
CA LEU A 358 29.92 -23.75 -3.14
C LEU A 358 29.73 -22.39 -2.49
N LEU A 359 30.21 -21.32 -3.12
CA LEU A 359 30.20 -19.99 -2.50
C LEU A 359 28.88 -19.23 -2.67
N THR A 360 28.00 -19.64 -3.57
CA THR A 360 26.76 -18.89 -3.84
C THR A 360 25.49 -19.76 -3.88
N GLY A 361 25.61 -21.09 -3.87
CA GLY A 361 24.48 -22.01 -4.04
C GLY A 361 23.84 -21.96 -5.43
N ALA A 362 24.51 -21.38 -6.43
CA ALA A 362 23.97 -21.16 -7.76
C ALA A 362 25.04 -21.26 -8.85
N GLU A 363 24.64 -21.59 -10.07
CA GLU A 363 25.56 -21.66 -11.22
C GLU A 363 25.90 -20.30 -11.84
N ASN A 364 25.09 -19.28 -11.54
CA ASN A 364 25.22 -17.92 -12.03
C ASN A 364 25.09 -16.96 -10.84
N SER A 365 25.99 -15.98 -10.76
CA SER A 365 26.10 -15.04 -9.64
C SER A 365 26.91 -13.80 -10.07
N PRO A 366 26.91 -12.72 -9.28
CA PRO A 366 27.95 -11.71 -9.32
C PRO A 366 29.36 -12.32 -9.20
N LYS A 367 30.38 -11.53 -9.52
CA LYS A 367 31.77 -12.02 -9.50
C LYS A 367 32.15 -12.49 -8.11
N LEU A 368 32.72 -13.69 -8.00
CA LEU A 368 33.20 -14.24 -6.72
C LEU A 368 34.24 -13.35 -6.04
N SER A 369 34.99 -12.53 -6.79
CA SER A 369 35.90 -11.52 -6.23
C SER A 369 35.19 -10.38 -5.50
N GLU A 370 33.93 -10.11 -5.82
CA GLU A 370 33.08 -9.12 -5.12
C GLU A 370 32.32 -9.77 -3.96
N ILE A 371 31.93 -11.04 -4.09
CA ILE A 371 31.19 -11.80 -3.07
C ILE A 371 32.09 -12.21 -1.91
N TYR A 372 33.25 -12.83 -2.20
CA TYR A 372 34.11 -13.45 -1.18
C TYR A 372 34.46 -12.52 -0.01
N PRO A 373 34.86 -11.24 -0.22
CA PRO A 373 35.16 -10.35 0.90
C PRO A 373 33.99 -10.17 1.88
N LEU A 374 32.75 -10.34 1.41
CA LEU A 374 31.52 -10.14 2.17
C LEU A 374 31.02 -11.42 2.87
N ILE A 375 31.57 -12.58 2.52
CA ILE A 375 31.22 -13.88 3.12
C ILE A 375 32.40 -14.57 3.79
N LYS A 376 33.61 -13.98 3.76
CA LYS A 376 34.83 -14.65 4.25
C LYS A 376 34.76 -15.01 5.74
N SER A 377 34.04 -14.23 6.55
CA SER A 377 33.75 -14.54 7.96
C SER A 377 32.87 -15.78 8.14
N TYR A 378 32.06 -16.11 7.12
CA TYR A 378 31.16 -17.25 7.08
C TYR A 378 31.67 -18.39 6.18
N ILE A 379 32.93 -18.34 5.72
CA ILE A 379 33.40 -19.20 4.62
C ILE A 379 33.26 -20.70 4.92
N LEU A 380 33.40 -21.10 6.18
CA LEU A 380 33.24 -22.50 6.60
C LEU A 380 31.78 -22.96 6.57
N GLU A 381 30.85 -22.07 6.92
CA GLU A 381 29.40 -22.34 6.83
C GLU A 381 28.96 -22.34 5.37
N VAL A 382 29.40 -21.34 4.59
CA VAL A 382 29.04 -21.21 3.18
C VAL A 382 29.54 -22.39 2.34
N ALA A 383 30.76 -22.87 2.59
CA ALA A 383 31.36 -23.95 1.83
C ALA A 383 30.94 -25.37 2.28
N SER A 384 30.01 -25.48 3.24
CA SER A 384 29.52 -26.76 3.79
C SER A 384 28.30 -27.34 3.08
#